data_AF-A0A432KCL0-F1
#
_entry.id   AF-A0A432KCL0-F1
#
_cell.length_a   1.000
_cell.length_b   1.000
_cell.length_c   1.000
_cell.angle_alpha   90.00
_cell.angle_beta   90.00
_cell.angle_gamma   90.00
#
_symmetry.space_group_name_H-M   'P 1'
#
loop_
_entity.id
_entity.type
_entity.pdbx_description
1 polymer ?
#
loop_
_entity_poly.entity_id
_entity_poly.type
_entity_poly.pdbx_seq_one_letter_code
_entity_poly.pdbx_strand_id
1 'polypeptide(L)'
;MEYLLDVRFEDKTYNALIHLVTTLTAQSNQEAQIFVDELIDGFKRRNITVLQGTYTRIDHDPVFSSRQYEYYKFCLKRATATVKIEQFIFENPNQTKSLIDNLTERLLNGESSTAWIGNKYNIPVRVIDKETRNQIVGEFFFQNIEHLIPKNNSSSE
;
A
#
# COMPACT_ATOMS: atom_id res chain seq x y z
N MET A 1 -12.33 -1.73 13.27
CA MET A 1 -12.87 -0.70 12.36
C MET A 1 -12.54 -1.10 10.94
N GLU A 2 -13.46 -0.97 10.01
CA GLU A 2 -13.26 -1.31 8.59
C GLU A 2 -13.23 -0.08 7.69
N TYR A 3 -12.29 -0.05 6.76
CA TYR A 3 -12.10 1.01 5.80
C TYR A 3 -12.07 0.46 4.37
N LEU A 4 -12.55 1.26 3.43
CA LEU A 4 -12.30 1.08 2.00
C LEU A 4 -11.25 2.09 1.56
N LEU A 5 -10.20 1.60 0.93
CA LEU A 5 -9.13 2.37 0.31
C LEU A 5 -9.33 2.32 -1.21
N ASP A 6 -9.43 3.48 -1.84
CA ASP A 6 -9.51 3.66 -3.29
C ASP A 6 -8.41 4.62 -3.73
N VAL A 7 -7.40 4.09 -4.44
CA VAL A 7 -6.22 4.85 -4.86
C VAL A 7 -5.97 4.63 -6.35
N ARG A 8 -5.70 5.72 -7.05
CA ARG A 8 -5.26 5.74 -8.45
C ARG A 8 -3.88 6.37 -8.51
N PHE A 9 -2.96 5.67 -9.16
CA PHE A 9 -1.58 6.13 -9.28
C PHE A 9 -0.95 5.74 -10.61
N GLU A 10 0.10 6.45 -10.96
CA GLU A 10 0.91 6.24 -12.16
C GLU A 10 2.26 5.62 -11.78
N ASP A 11 2.58 4.48 -12.40
CA ASP A 11 3.93 3.93 -12.40
C ASP A 11 4.61 4.25 -13.74
N LYS A 12 5.55 5.18 -13.69
CA LYS A 12 6.31 5.66 -14.85
C LYS A 12 7.21 4.58 -15.45
N THR A 13 7.63 3.60 -14.65
CA THR A 13 8.51 2.49 -15.09
C THR A 13 7.81 1.61 -16.12
N TYR A 14 6.52 1.39 -15.92
CA TYR A 14 5.70 0.51 -16.76
C TYR A 14 4.76 1.28 -17.71
N ASN A 15 4.86 2.61 -17.76
CA ASN A 15 3.92 3.48 -18.47
C ASN A 15 2.44 3.11 -18.17
N ALA A 16 2.14 2.87 -16.88
CA ALA A 16 0.89 2.25 -16.46
C ALA A 16 0.10 3.14 -15.48
N LEU A 17 -1.22 3.07 -15.61
CA LEU A 17 -2.19 3.60 -14.66
C LEU A 17 -2.78 2.46 -13.86
N ILE A 18 -2.71 2.58 -12.54
CA ILE A 18 -3.12 1.53 -11.61
C ILE A 18 -4.27 2.04 -10.76
N HIS A 19 -5.31 1.22 -10.65
CA HIS A 19 -6.45 1.45 -9.78
C HIS A 19 -6.50 0.34 -8.73
N LEU A 20 -6.23 0.73 -7.48
CA LEU A 20 -6.25 -0.11 -6.30
C LEU A 20 -7.53 0.20 -5.52
N VAL A 21 -8.37 -0.82 -5.31
CA VAL A 21 -9.49 -0.75 -4.39
C VAL A 21 -9.43 -1.95 -3.45
N THR A 22 -9.33 -1.71 -2.15
CA THR A 22 -9.25 -2.76 -1.14
C THR A 22 -10.00 -2.37 0.11
N THR A 23 -10.33 -3.35 0.94
CA THR A 23 -10.69 -3.11 2.33
C THR A 23 -9.50 -3.35 3.24
N LEU A 24 -9.49 -2.69 4.40
CA LEU A 24 -8.56 -2.95 5.49
C LEU A 24 -9.29 -2.84 6.83
N THR A 25 -8.84 -3.64 7.79
CA THR A 25 -9.32 -3.61 9.17
C THR A 25 -8.24 -3.02 10.08
N ALA A 26 -8.60 -2.06 10.91
CA ALA A 26 -7.74 -1.43 11.90
C ALA A 26 -8.44 -1.35 13.27
N GLN A 27 -7.69 -1.41 14.36
CA GLN A 27 -8.17 -1.25 15.72
C GLN A 27 -8.57 0.20 16.01
N SER A 28 -7.92 1.17 15.35
CA SER A 28 -8.19 2.60 15.54
C SER A 28 -8.11 3.40 14.22
N ASN A 29 -8.63 4.63 14.23
CA ASN A 29 -8.44 5.59 13.12
C ASN A 29 -6.95 5.90 12.90
N GLN A 30 -6.17 5.97 13.98
CA GLN A 30 -4.74 6.28 13.93
C GLN A 30 -3.96 5.17 13.23
N GLU A 31 -4.26 3.91 13.53
CA GLU A 31 -3.63 2.77 12.86
C GLU A 31 -3.95 2.73 11.36
N ALA A 32 -5.21 2.99 10.99
CA ALA A 32 -5.61 3.11 9.59
C ALA A 32 -4.86 4.24 8.87
N GLN A 33 -4.71 5.40 9.52
CA GLN A 33 -3.95 6.52 9.00
C GLN A 33 -2.48 6.17 8.80
N ILE A 34 -1.84 5.52 9.78
CA ILE A 34 -0.44 5.06 9.69
C ILE A 34 -0.27 4.12 8.49
N PHE A 35 -1.18 3.16 8.30
CA PHE A 35 -1.12 2.26 7.15
C PHE A 35 -1.16 3.03 5.82
N VAL A 36 -2.06 4.01 5.70
CA VAL A 36 -2.22 4.81 4.46
C VAL A 36 -1.03 5.72 4.22
N ASP A 37 -0.49 6.36 5.26
CA ASP A 37 0.70 7.20 5.15
C ASP A 37 1.92 6.39 4.70
N GLU A 38 2.12 5.21 5.29
CA GLU A 38 3.20 4.30 4.90
C GLU A 38 3.05 3.78 3.47
N LEU A 39 1.82 3.54 3.03
CA LEU A 39 1.55 3.17 1.64
C LEU A 39 1.94 4.30 0.68
N ILE A 40 1.60 5.55 1.02
CA ILE A 40 1.94 6.74 0.23
C ILE A 40 3.46 6.95 0.21
N ASP A 41 4.13 6.82 1.35
CA ASP A 41 5.59 6.95 1.42
C ASP A 41 6.28 5.80 0.67
N GLY A 42 5.74 4.58 0.74
CA GLY A 42 6.14 3.46 -0.10
C GLY A 42 6.02 3.74 -1.60
N PHE A 43 4.95 4.40 -2.03
CA PHE A 43 4.81 4.87 -3.41
C PHE A 43 5.88 5.92 -3.78
N LYS A 44 6.12 6.91 -2.92
CA LYS A 44 7.15 7.94 -3.16
C LYS A 44 8.55 7.33 -3.32
N ARG A 45 8.92 6.37 -2.46
CA ARG A 45 10.21 5.65 -2.54
C ARG A 45 10.41 4.95 -3.88
N ARG A 46 9.31 4.52 -4.52
CA ARG A 46 9.32 3.89 -5.85
C ARG A 46 9.09 4.86 -7.01
N ASN A 47 9.13 6.17 -6.75
CA ASN A 47 8.86 7.21 -7.75
C ASN A 47 7.47 7.08 -8.43
N ILE A 48 6.50 6.54 -7.69
CA ILE A 48 5.10 6.44 -8.13
C ILE A 48 4.40 7.75 -7.83
N THR A 49 3.58 8.21 -8.78
CA THR A 49 2.78 9.43 -8.60
C THR A 49 1.34 9.06 -8.25
N VAL A 50 0.90 9.40 -7.03
CA VAL A 50 -0.51 9.25 -6.63
C VAL A 50 -1.33 10.35 -7.32
N LEU A 51 -2.35 9.96 -8.08
CA LEU A 51 -3.23 10.89 -8.80
C LEU A 51 -4.46 11.24 -7.96
N GLN A 52 -5.02 10.23 -7.29
CA GLN A 52 -6.18 10.36 -6.42
C GLN A 52 -6.12 9.27 -5.35
N GLY A 53 -6.49 9.59 -4.12
CA GLY A 53 -6.58 8.61 -3.04
C GLY A 53 -7.65 9.01 -2.02
N THR A 54 -8.49 8.06 -1.65
CA THR A 54 -9.43 8.19 -0.54
C THR A 54 -9.37 6.93 0.29
N TYR A 55 -9.39 7.08 1.61
CA TYR A 55 -9.69 5.98 2.51
C TYR A 55 -10.85 6.42 3.41
N THR A 56 -11.86 5.57 3.56
CA THR A 56 -13.10 5.95 4.26
C THR A 56 -13.56 4.81 5.13
N ARG A 57 -13.94 5.11 6.37
CA ARG A 57 -14.50 4.13 7.31
C ARG A 57 -15.87 3.67 6.80
N ILE A 58 -16.08 2.38 6.62
CA ILE A 58 -17.29 1.83 5.99
C ILE A 58 -18.21 1.08 6.96
N ASP A 59 -17.77 0.77 8.17
CA ASP A 59 -18.52 -0.05 9.14
C ASP A 59 -19.52 0.74 10.02
N HIS A 60 -19.68 2.05 9.79
CA HIS A 60 -20.52 2.91 10.62
C HIS A 60 -22.00 2.96 10.20
N ASP A 61 -22.32 2.60 8.96
CA ASP A 61 -23.68 2.60 8.39
C ASP A 61 -23.85 1.36 7.48
N PRO A 62 -24.86 0.49 7.72
CA PRO A 62 -25.07 -0.72 6.93
C PRO A 62 -25.37 -0.50 5.44
N VAL A 63 -26.14 0.55 5.11
CA VAL A 63 -26.49 0.88 3.72
C VAL A 63 -25.27 1.41 2.99
N PHE A 64 -24.50 2.28 3.66
CA PHE A 64 -23.23 2.77 3.12
C PHE A 64 -22.25 1.61 2.91
N SER A 65 -22.06 0.76 3.93
CA SER A 65 -21.21 -0.43 3.87
C SER A 65 -21.54 -1.33 2.67
N SER A 66 -22.82 -1.68 2.49
CA SER A 66 -23.27 -2.52 1.36
C SER A 66 -22.88 -1.93 0.01
N ARG A 67 -23.09 -0.62 -0.19
CA ARG A 67 -22.73 0.08 -1.43
C ARG A 67 -21.23 0.10 -1.69
N GLN A 68 -20.43 0.30 -0.64
CA GLN A 68 -18.97 0.24 -0.73
C GLN A 68 -18.48 -1.16 -1.10
N TYR A 69 -19.11 -2.20 -0.55
CA TYR A 69 -18.82 -3.59 -0.91
C TYR A 69 -19.24 -3.95 -2.33
N GLU A 70 -20.36 -3.44 -2.83
CA GLU A 70 -20.76 -3.60 -4.24
C GLU A 70 -19.73 -2.98 -5.17
N TYR A 71 -19.26 -1.76 -4.85
CA TYR A 71 -18.19 -1.09 -5.59
C TYR A 71 -16.88 -1.89 -5.55
N TYR A 72 -16.44 -2.32 -4.37
CA TYR A 72 -15.26 -3.18 -4.21
C TYR A 72 -15.36 -4.45 -5.05
N LYS A 73 -16.49 -5.17 -4.98
CA LYS A 73 -16.73 -6.39 -5.78
C LYS A 73 -16.71 -6.09 -7.29
N PHE A 74 -17.23 -4.94 -7.72
CA PHE A 74 -17.14 -4.51 -9.11
C PHE A 74 -15.69 -4.29 -9.55
N CYS A 75 -14.87 -3.60 -8.75
CA CYS A 75 -13.46 -3.39 -9.04
C CYS A 75 -12.66 -4.69 -9.04
N LEU A 76 -12.92 -5.57 -8.08
CA LEU A 76 -12.27 -6.87 -7.97
C LEU A 76 -12.46 -7.73 -9.23
N LYS A 77 -13.68 -7.74 -9.80
CA LYS A 77 -13.97 -8.44 -11.08
C LYS A 77 -13.18 -7.89 -12.27
N ARG A 78 -12.62 -6.69 -12.17
CA ARG A 78 -11.85 -6.02 -13.21
C ARG A 78 -10.35 -5.96 -12.93
N ALA A 79 -9.91 -6.55 -11.80
CA ALA A 79 -8.51 -6.63 -11.46
C ALA A 79 -7.77 -7.49 -12.48
N THR A 80 -6.57 -7.04 -12.86
CA THR A 80 -5.73 -7.70 -13.87
C THR A 80 -4.35 -8.08 -13.34
N ALA A 81 -4.00 -7.62 -12.14
CA ALA A 81 -2.75 -7.93 -11.45
C ALA A 81 -2.92 -7.80 -9.92
N THR A 82 -1.83 -7.96 -9.18
CA THR A 82 -1.79 -7.72 -7.73
C THR A 82 -0.58 -6.88 -7.32
N VAL A 83 -0.75 -6.02 -6.32
CA VAL A 83 0.33 -5.30 -5.64
C VAL A 83 0.60 -6.01 -4.32
N LYS A 84 1.87 -6.34 -4.09
CA LYS A 84 2.35 -6.91 -2.84
C LYS A 84 2.75 -5.78 -1.90
N ILE A 85 2.30 -5.82 -0.65
CA ILE A 85 2.76 -4.93 0.41
C ILE A 85 3.53 -5.78 1.42
N GLU A 86 4.77 -5.40 1.71
CA GLU A 86 5.61 -6.02 2.74
C GLU A 86 5.82 -5.05 3.89
N GLN A 87 5.52 -5.51 5.10
CA GLN A 87 5.75 -4.73 6.31
C GLN A 87 7.10 -5.09 6.92
N PHE A 88 7.88 -4.08 7.26
CA PHE A 88 9.14 -4.21 7.98
C PHE A 88 9.05 -3.34 9.23
N ILE A 89 9.14 -3.94 10.41
CA ILE A 89 9.21 -3.21 11.68
C ILE A 89 10.66 -2.84 11.96
N PHE A 90 10.88 -1.55 12.22
CA PHE A 90 12.18 -0.92 12.37
C PHE A 90 12.17 0.07 13.53
N GLU A 91 13.24 0.20 14.30
CA GLU A 91 13.19 1.06 15.51
C GLU A 91 12.95 2.55 15.17
N ASN A 92 13.72 3.07 14.21
CA ASN A 92 13.65 4.45 13.73
C ASN A 92 13.94 4.43 12.21
N PRO A 93 12.95 4.09 11.37
CA PRO A 93 13.13 4.12 9.92
C PRO A 93 13.13 5.56 9.40
N ASN A 94 14.01 5.86 8.45
CA ASN A 94 13.90 7.04 7.62
C ASN A 94 12.89 6.77 6.49
N GLN A 95 11.72 7.40 6.58
CA GLN A 95 10.62 7.21 5.62
C GLN A 95 10.92 7.67 4.20
N THR A 96 11.96 8.48 4.01
CA THR A 96 12.36 8.95 2.67
C THR A 96 13.25 7.95 1.93
N LYS A 97 13.68 6.88 2.60
CA LYS A 97 14.69 5.93 2.11
C LYS A 97 14.13 4.51 1.99
N SER A 98 14.67 3.71 1.08
CA SER A 98 14.29 2.30 0.94
C SER A 98 14.66 1.48 2.19
N LEU A 99 14.16 0.25 2.29
CA LEU A 99 14.63 -0.68 3.31
C LEU A 99 16.15 -0.84 3.26
N ILE A 100 16.72 -1.10 2.08
CA ILE A 100 18.16 -1.35 1.89
C ILE A 100 18.98 -0.15 2.37
N ASP A 101 18.58 1.07 1.99
CA ASP A 101 19.27 2.29 2.40
C ASP A 101 19.24 2.46 3.93
N ASN A 102 18.10 2.17 4.56
CA ASN A 102 17.96 2.17 6.01
C ASN A 102 18.89 1.13 6.68
N LEU A 103 19.03 -0.07 6.11
CA LEU A 103 19.92 -1.10 6.64
C LEU A 103 21.40 -0.71 6.49
N THR A 104 21.78 -0.21 5.32
CA THR A 104 23.16 0.16 5.00
C THR A 104 23.66 1.28 5.92
N GLU A 105 22.86 2.31 6.17
CA GLU A 105 23.26 3.41 7.06
C GLU A 105 23.48 2.94 8.49
N ARG A 106 22.63 2.05 9.01
CA ARG A 106 22.80 1.49 10.35
C ARG A 106 24.06 0.65 10.47
N LEU A 107 24.31 -0.20 9.48
CA LEU A 107 25.55 -0.99 9.40
C LEU A 107 26.79 -0.08 9.41
N LEU A 108 26.77 0.99 8.63
CA LEU A 108 27.87 1.96 8.57
C LEU A 108 28.03 2.75 9.89
N ASN A 109 26.94 2.97 10.63
CA ASN A 109 26.96 3.64 11.93
C ASN A 109 27.28 2.70 13.11
N GLY A 110 27.54 1.42 12.87
CA GLY A 110 27.81 0.43 13.92
C GLY A 110 26.59 0.06 14.76
N GLU A 111 25.38 0.34 14.27
CA GLU A 111 24.12 0.00 14.93
C GLU A 111 23.66 -1.43 14.57
N SER A 112 22.85 -2.02 15.46
CA SER A 112 22.22 -3.32 15.17
C SER A 112 21.15 -3.17 14.09
N SER A 113 21.32 -3.89 12.97
CA SER A 113 20.35 -3.92 11.87
C SER A 113 19.33 -5.05 12.07
N THR A 114 18.34 -4.85 12.94
CA THR A 114 17.26 -5.82 13.18
C THR A 114 15.93 -5.33 12.58
N ALA A 115 15.74 -5.58 11.28
CA ALA A 115 14.40 -5.53 10.69
C ALA A 115 13.63 -6.77 11.11
N TRP A 116 12.41 -6.61 11.60
CA TRP A 116 11.47 -7.73 11.71
C TRP A 116 10.47 -7.67 10.55
N ILE A 117 10.21 -8.82 9.93
CA ILE A 117 9.25 -8.92 8.82
C ILE A 117 7.84 -9.12 9.42
N GLY A 118 6.95 -8.19 9.11
CA GLY A 118 5.53 -8.26 9.49
C GLY A 118 4.66 -8.96 8.45
N ASN A 119 3.37 -8.65 8.48
CA ASN A 119 2.40 -9.29 7.59
C ASN A 119 2.52 -8.77 6.16
N LYS A 120 2.42 -9.71 5.21
CA LYS A 120 2.44 -9.43 3.78
C LYS A 120 1.02 -9.42 3.23
N TYR A 121 0.65 -8.37 2.52
CA TYR A 121 -0.64 -8.27 1.82
C TYR A 121 -0.45 -8.46 0.32
N ASN A 122 -1.43 -9.07 -0.34
CA ASN A 122 -1.48 -9.14 -1.79
C ASN A 122 -2.81 -8.58 -2.29
N ILE A 123 -2.77 -7.34 -2.79
CA ILE A 123 -3.98 -6.56 -3.10
C ILE A 123 -4.23 -6.59 -4.60
N PRO A 124 -5.41 -7.03 -5.06
CA PRO A 124 -5.76 -7.01 -6.47
C PRO A 124 -5.89 -5.57 -6.98
N VAL A 125 -5.36 -5.33 -8.18
CA VAL A 125 -5.39 -4.02 -8.84
C VAL A 125 -5.79 -4.16 -10.30
N ARG A 126 -6.41 -3.11 -10.84
CA ARG A 126 -6.63 -2.96 -12.26
C ARG A 126 -5.50 -2.14 -12.86
N VAL A 127 -4.84 -2.69 -13.88
CA VAL A 127 -3.70 -2.04 -14.56
C VAL A 127 -4.08 -1.73 -15.99
N ILE A 128 -3.80 -0.50 -16.41
CA ILE A 128 -4.17 0.04 -17.71
C ILE A 128 -2.95 0.72 -18.32
N ASP A 129 -2.70 0.47 -19.60
CA ASP A 129 -1.68 1.19 -20.36
C ASP A 129 -2.04 2.68 -20.46
N LYS A 130 -1.08 3.55 -20.16
CA LYS A 130 -1.33 5.00 -20.03
C LYS A 130 -1.72 5.64 -21.37
N GLU A 131 -1.17 5.17 -22.48
CA GLU A 131 -1.37 5.75 -23.80
C GLU A 131 -2.63 5.20 -24.48
N THR A 132 -2.69 3.87 -24.62
CA THR A 132 -3.73 3.17 -25.35
C THR A 132 -5.01 2.99 -24.54
N ARG A 133 -4.93 3.11 -23.20
CA ARG A 133 -6.03 2.83 -22.26
C ARG A 133 -6.52 1.38 -22.28
N ASN A 134 -5.75 0.50 -22.89
CA ASN A 134 -6.02 -0.94 -22.90
C ASN A 134 -5.65 -1.58 -21.56
N GLN A 135 -6.33 -2.67 -21.23
CA GLN A 135 -6.00 -3.46 -20.05
C GLN A 135 -4.63 -4.13 -20.24
N ILE A 136 -3.78 -4.04 -19.21
CA ILE A 136 -2.56 -4.83 -19.14
C ILE A 136 -2.89 -6.09 -18.34
N VAL A 137 -2.75 -7.25 -18.99
CA VAL A 137 -2.96 -8.60 -18.45
C VAL A 137 -1.71 -9.43 -18.72
N GLY A 138 -1.09 -10.01 -17.69
CA GLY A 138 0.10 -10.86 -17.83
C GLY A 138 1.12 -10.73 -16.69
N GLU A 139 2.11 -11.63 -16.67
CA GLU A 139 3.14 -11.78 -15.63
C GLU A 139 4.05 -10.56 -15.41
N PHE A 140 4.07 -9.61 -16.35
CA PHE A 140 5.03 -8.51 -16.36
C PHE A 140 4.74 -7.42 -15.32
N PHE A 141 3.52 -7.34 -14.78
CA PHE A 141 3.18 -6.34 -13.77
C PHE A 141 3.25 -6.93 -12.36
N PHE A 142 4.44 -6.91 -11.78
CA PHE A 142 4.67 -7.23 -10.36
C PHE A 142 5.16 -5.98 -9.62
N GLN A 143 4.34 -5.49 -8.67
CA GLN A 143 4.70 -4.35 -7.85
C GLN A 143 4.75 -4.75 -6.38
N ASN A 144 5.90 -4.50 -5.73
CA ASN A 144 6.09 -4.63 -4.30
C ASN A 144 6.19 -3.25 -3.65
N ILE A 145 5.48 -3.01 -2.55
CA ILE A 145 5.56 -1.77 -1.78
C ILE A 145 6.04 -2.12 -0.37
N GLU A 146 7.12 -1.46 0.04
CA GLU A 146 7.70 -1.61 1.37
C GLU A 146 6.99 -0.64 2.33
N HIS A 147 6.47 -1.15 3.45
CA HIS A 147 6.00 -0.36 4.59
C HIS A 147 7.07 -0.43 5.69
N LEU A 148 7.54 0.72 6.16
CA LEU A 148 8.61 0.80 7.17
C LEU A 148 8.00 1.25 8.49
N ILE A 149 7.51 0.31 9.30
CA ILE A 149 6.75 0.61 10.50
C ILE A 149 7.70 0.86 11.70
N PRO A 150 7.64 2.02 12.37
CA PRO A 150 8.43 2.27 13.58
C PRO A 150 8.07 1.33 14.73
N LYS A 151 9.06 0.80 15.46
CA LYS A 151 8.85 -0.12 16.60
C LYS A 151 8.03 0.51 17.72
N ASN A 152 8.19 1.82 17.92
CA ASN A 152 7.44 2.60 18.91
C ASN A 152 5.94 2.74 18.59
N ASN A 153 5.53 2.49 17.34
CA ASN A 153 4.13 2.45 16.93
C ASN A 153 3.55 1.02 16.94
N SER A 154 4.39 -0.01 17.12
CA SER A 154 4.00 -1.42 17.14
C SER A 154 3.85 -2.03 18.53
N SER A 155 4.01 -1.24 19.60
CA SER A 155 3.87 -1.73 20.97
C SER A 155 2.42 -1.67 21.45
N SER A 156 1.64 -2.69 21.12
CA SER A 156 0.58 -3.28 21.98
C SER A 156 0.08 -4.59 21.37
N GLU A 157 0.88 -5.65 21.50
CA GLU A 157 0.41 -7.03 21.63
C GLU A 157 1.03 -7.62 22.90
#